data_AF-H2ZBL8-F1
#
_entry.id   AF-H2ZBL8-F1
#
_cell.length_a   1.000
_cell.length_b   1.000
_cell.length_c   1.000
_cell.angle_alpha   90.00
_cell.angle_beta   90.00
_cell.angle_gamma   90.00
#
_symmetry.space_group_name_H-M   'P 1'
#
loop_
_entity.id
_entity.type
_entity.pdbx_description
1 polymer ?
#
loop_
_entity_poly.entity_id
_entity_poly.type
_entity_poly.pdbx_seq_one_letter_code
_entity_poly.pdbx_strand_id
1 'polypeptide(L)'
;MNNALENYKLLKAGIQDCSLSCSPKQPSNKGSIDTIKEQAMCIHKCEEEKFGKPESLFRVSDEVKQNFKSMKPYQYLQYAYFKNGELAKSVAATFTYASYDPENKMMRDNLEYYQKHENVTDDMFVNLEPISFIDDYDHGIQAYNHEDYKEAVAFFEKALSKYYQVENECRAHCEMEFDPGSEYKDEATNFHRQITDHYRSVLECYMKCPNEAARVNNESYVRNFVPKIY
;
A
#
# COMPACT_ATOMS: atom_id res chain seq x y z
N MET A 1 13.02 -6.68 -13.56
CA MET A 1 11.92 -5.85 -13.01
C MET A 1 11.13 -6.59 -11.94
N ASN A 2 10.76 -7.87 -12.13
CA ASN A 2 10.10 -8.68 -11.08
C ASN A 2 10.88 -8.71 -9.75
N ASN A 3 12.18 -8.97 -9.77
CA ASN A 3 13.01 -8.94 -8.55
C ASN A 3 12.98 -7.56 -7.86
N ALA A 4 12.80 -6.47 -8.61
CA ALA A 4 12.71 -5.13 -8.02
C ALA A 4 11.36 -4.92 -7.32
N LEU A 5 10.27 -5.47 -7.86
CA LEU A 5 8.96 -5.49 -7.20
C LEU A 5 9.01 -6.33 -5.92
N GLU A 6 9.59 -7.52 -5.97
CA GLU A 6 9.75 -8.37 -4.78
C GLU A 6 10.58 -7.68 -3.70
N ASN A 7 11.73 -7.11 -4.08
CA ASN A 7 12.57 -6.36 -3.14
C ASN A 7 11.84 -5.15 -2.55
N TYR A 8 11.03 -4.44 -3.36
CA TYR A 8 10.21 -3.33 -2.86
C TYR A 8 9.15 -3.81 -1.86
N LYS A 9 8.48 -4.94 -2.13
CA LYS A 9 7.52 -5.54 -1.19
C LYS A 9 8.19 -5.94 0.12
N LEU A 10 9.36 -6.57 0.05
CA LEU A 10 10.14 -6.97 1.23
C LEU A 10 10.58 -5.74 2.04
N LEU A 11 11.05 -4.69 1.37
CA LEU A 11 11.42 -3.44 2.00
C LEU A 11 10.21 -2.83 2.72
N LYS A 12 9.07 -2.69 2.02
CA LYS A 12 7.83 -2.14 2.58
C LYS A 12 7.36 -2.93 3.81
N ALA A 13 7.29 -4.26 3.69
CA ALA A 13 6.87 -5.14 4.78
C ALA A 13 7.83 -5.07 5.97
N GLY A 14 9.15 -5.04 5.73
CA GLY A 14 10.13 -4.96 6.80
C GLY A 14 10.07 -3.62 7.56
N ILE A 15 9.89 -2.52 6.83
CA ILE A 15 9.66 -1.17 7.37
C ILE A 15 8.39 -1.16 8.25
N GLN A 16 7.27 -1.63 7.72
CA GLN A 16 5.99 -1.70 8.45
C GLN A 16 6.11 -2.53 9.73
N ASP A 17 6.75 -3.70 9.66
CA ASP A 17 6.95 -4.57 10.82
C ASP A 17 7.81 -3.90 11.91
N CYS A 18 8.85 -3.14 11.53
CA CYS A 18 9.64 -2.37 12.49
C CYS A 18 8.81 -1.28 13.17
N SER A 19 8.01 -0.51 12.43
CA SER A 19 7.15 0.53 13.01
C SER A 19 6.07 -0.07 13.93
N LEU A 20 5.41 -1.15 13.52
CA LEU A 20 4.39 -1.82 14.32
C LEU A 20 4.98 -2.44 15.60
N SER A 21 6.14 -3.10 15.50
CA SER A 21 6.80 -3.75 16.63
C SER A 21 7.35 -2.75 17.66
N CYS A 22 7.80 -1.58 17.19
CA CYS A 22 8.35 -0.52 18.04
C CYS A 22 7.29 0.48 18.54
N SER A 23 6.03 0.35 18.11
CA SER A 23 4.95 1.25 18.52
C SER A 23 4.66 1.17 20.03
N PRO A 24 4.42 2.30 20.72
CA PRO A 24 4.10 2.29 22.15
C PRO A 24 2.79 1.55 22.43
N LYS A 25 2.84 0.56 23.35
CA LYS A 25 1.69 -0.29 23.70
C LYS A 25 0.57 0.43 24.46
N GLN A 26 0.84 1.60 25.05
CA GLN A 26 -0.17 2.39 25.77
C GLN A 26 -0.32 3.80 25.18
N PRO A 27 -1.56 4.25 24.89
CA PRO A 27 -1.81 5.56 24.31
C PRO A 27 -1.47 6.72 25.25
N SER A 28 -1.47 6.51 26.57
CA SER A 28 -1.13 7.53 27.59
C SER A 28 0.34 7.96 27.58
N ASN A 29 1.23 7.18 26.94
CA ASN A 29 2.66 7.49 26.82
C ASN A 29 3.02 8.05 25.43
N LYS A 30 2.06 8.20 24.51
CA LYS A 30 2.32 8.76 23.19
C LYS A 30 2.63 10.25 23.31
N GLY A 31 3.84 10.64 22.90
CA GLY A 31 4.23 12.05 22.76
C GLY A 31 5.20 12.59 23.81
N SER A 32 5.61 11.80 24.82
CA SER A 32 6.76 12.18 25.64
C SER A 32 8.05 12.10 24.83
N ILE A 33 8.98 13.03 25.04
CA ILE A 33 10.29 13.05 24.38
C ILE A 33 11.04 11.73 24.62
N ASP A 34 10.95 11.17 25.82
CA ASP A 34 11.61 9.90 26.16
C ASP A 34 11.03 8.75 25.34
N THR A 35 9.70 8.68 25.22
CA THR A 35 9.03 7.64 24.43
C THR A 35 9.32 7.77 22.94
N ILE A 36 9.37 8.99 22.40
CA ILE A 36 9.75 9.24 21.00
C ILE A 36 11.19 8.77 20.76
N LYS A 37 12.10 9.08 21.69
CA LYS A 37 13.50 8.68 21.61
C LYS A 37 13.67 7.16 21.67
N GLU A 38 12.99 6.50 22.59
CA GLU A 38 12.99 5.03 22.71
C GLU A 38 12.44 4.37 21.44
N GLN A 39 11.33 4.89 20.91
CA GLN A 39 10.73 4.40 19.67
C GLN A 39 11.70 4.57 18.48
N ALA A 40 12.33 5.73 18.34
CA ALA A 40 13.31 5.98 17.28
C ALA A 40 14.52 5.03 17.37
N MET A 41 15.03 4.78 18.57
CA MET A 41 16.13 3.83 18.80
C MET A 41 15.73 2.39 18.44
N CYS A 42 14.50 1.99 18.81
CA CYS A 42 13.97 0.68 18.46
C CYS A 42 13.87 0.50 16.94
N ILE A 43 13.31 1.48 16.23
CA ILE A 43 13.15 1.44 14.77
C ILE A 43 14.51 1.36 14.09
N HIS A 44 15.46 2.22 14.47
CA HIS A 44 16.81 2.20 13.90
C HIS A 44 17.48 0.83 14.05
N LYS A 45 17.41 0.25 15.25
CA LYS A 45 17.96 -1.08 15.51
C LYS A 45 17.27 -2.16 14.68
N CYS A 46 15.95 -2.12 14.59
CA CYS A 46 15.18 -3.08 13.80
C CYS A 46 15.53 -3.02 12.31
N GLU A 47 15.64 -1.81 11.76
CA GLU A 47 16.02 -1.60 10.36
C GLU A 47 17.45 -2.09 10.10
N GLU A 48 18.39 -1.82 11.00
CA GLU A 48 19.77 -2.31 10.89
C GLU A 48 19.84 -3.84 10.91
N GLU A 49 19.05 -4.51 11.75
CA GLU A 49 18.98 -5.97 11.83
C GLU A 49 18.38 -6.58 10.56
N LYS A 50 17.39 -5.93 9.94
CA LYS A 50 16.71 -6.44 8.73
C LYS A 50 17.43 -6.12 7.43
N PHE A 51 17.97 -4.91 7.32
CA PHE A 51 18.44 -4.35 6.06
C PHE A 51 19.94 -4.04 6.07
N GLY A 52 20.61 -4.20 7.20
CA GLY A 52 22.01 -3.84 7.37
C GLY A 52 22.20 -2.36 7.68
N LYS A 53 23.46 -1.93 7.71
CA LYS A 53 23.83 -0.58 8.14
C LYS A 53 23.39 0.51 7.14
N PRO A 54 23.23 1.77 7.58
CA PRO A 54 22.81 2.88 6.73
C PRO A 54 23.67 3.09 5.47
N GLU A 55 24.95 2.77 5.53
CA GLU A 55 25.88 2.87 4.38
C GLU A 55 25.63 1.79 3.31
N SER A 56 24.95 0.70 3.68
CA SER A 56 24.46 -0.34 2.75
C SER A 56 23.00 -0.13 2.33
N LEU A 57 22.27 0.78 2.98
CA LEU A 57 20.95 1.23 2.53
C LEU A 57 21.17 2.15 1.33
N PHE A 58 21.21 1.61 0.11
CA PHE A 58 21.02 2.40 -1.10
C PHE A 58 19.63 3.05 -1.02
N ARG A 59 19.56 4.23 -0.42
CA ARG A 59 18.33 5.02 -0.35
C ARG A 59 17.94 5.36 -1.78
N VAL A 60 16.90 4.69 -2.25
CA VAL A 60 16.35 4.90 -3.58
C VAL A 60 15.72 6.30 -3.61
N SER A 61 15.81 7.01 -4.73
CA SER A 61 15.22 8.34 -4.85
C SER A 61 13.71 8.30 -4.63
N ASP A 62 13.14 9.41 -4.17
CA ASP A 62 11.69 9.52 -3.95
C ASP A 62 10.89 9.30 -5.22
N GLU A 63 11.45 9.67 -6.38
CA GLU A 63 10.85 9.36 -7.68
C GLU A 63 10.66 7.85 -7.86
N VAL A 64 11.67 7.04 -7.53
CA VAL A 64 11.55 5.58 -7.66
C VAL A 64 10.55 5.05 -6.66
N LYS A 65 10.59 5.48 -5.39
CA LYS A 65 9.57 5.09 -4.40
C LYS A 65 8.16 5.39 -4.91
N GLN A 66 7.95 6.59 -5.45
CA GLN A 66 6.67 7.02 -6.00
C GLN A 66 6.26 6.18 -7.21
N ASN A 67 7.18 5.82 -8.09
CA ASN A 67 6.91 4.93 -9.22
C ASN A 67 6.38 3.57 -8.75
N PHE A 68 6.99 2.98 -7.72
CA PHE A 68 6.53 1.70 -7.16
C PHE A 68 5.17 1.81 -6.47
N LYS A 69 4.93 2.87 -5.68
CA LYS A 69 3.61 3.14 -5.09
C LYS A 69 2.49 3.30 -6.11
N SER A 70 2.79 3.96 -7.23
CA SER A 70 1.83 4.25 -8.30
C SER A 70 1.67 3.12 -9.32
N MET A 71 2.14 1.91 -9.00
CA MET A 71 2.08 0.73 -9.85
C MET A 71 2.78 0.88 -11.22
N LYS A 72 3.60 1.92 -11.42
CA LYS A 72 4.32 2.19 -12.68
C LYS A 72 5.18 1.01 -13.17
N PRO A 73 5.81 0.19 -12.32
CA PRO A 73 6.47 -1.03 -12.78
C PRO A 73 5.56 -1.97 -13.59
N TYR A 74 4.26 -2.06 -13.26
CA TYR A 74 3.32 -2.90 -14.00
C TYR A 74 3.05 -2.38 -15.42
N GLN A 75 3.08 -1.06 -15.63
CA GLN A 75 3.01 -0.48 -16.97
C GLN A 75 4.23 -0.90 -17.83
N TYR A 76 5.43 -0.89 -17.26
CA TYR A 76 6.63 -1.36 -17.98
C TYR A 76 6.62 -2.87 -18.22
N LEU A 77 6.19 -3.65 -17.21
CA LEU A 77 6.06 -5.10 -17.32
C LEU A 77 5.05 -5.51 -18.37
N GLN A 78 3.89 -4.86 -18.43
CA GLN A 78 2.88 -5.07 -19.47
C GLN A 78 3.51 -4.96 -20.86
N TYR A 79 4.18 -3.84 -21.15
CA TYR A 79 4.80 -3.64 -22.45
C TYR A 79 5.86 -4.70 -22.77
N ALA A 80 6.71 -5.03 -21.80
CA ALA A 80 7.76 -6.05 -21.98
C ALA A 80 7.18 -7.45 -22.22
N TYR A 81 6.20 -7.87 -21.42
CA TYR A 81 5.53 -9.17 -21.58
C TYR A 81 4.81 -9.27 -22.93
N PHE A 82 4.13 -8.20 -23.35
CA PHE A 82 3.49 -8.15 -24.65
C PHE A 82 4.50 -8.34 -25.80
N LYS A 83 5.63 -7.63 -25.75
CA LYS A 83 6.69 -7.74 -26.78
C LYS A 83 7.37 -9.10 -26.80
N ASN A 84 7.40 -9.80 -25.67
CA ASN A 84 7.93 -11.15 -25.56
C ASN A 84 6.90 -12.25 -25.88
N GLY A 85 5.65 -11.90 -26.19
CA GLY A 85 4.58 -12.87 -26.44
C GLY A 85 4.03 -13.55 -25.18
N GLU A 86 4.38 -13.07 -23.99
CA GLU A 86 3.90 -13.58 -22.70
C GLU A 86 2.52 -13.00 -22.37
N LEU A 87 1.51 -13.37 -23.18
CA LEU A 87 0.18 -12.76 -23.18
C LEU A 87 -0.47 -12.73 -21.78
N ALA A 88 -0.55 -13.87 -21.09
CA ALA A 88 -1.17 -13.96 -19.77
C ALA A 88 -0.53 -13.02 -18.74
N LYS A 89 0.79 -12.89 -18.73
CA LYS A 89 1.50 -11.97 -17.82
C LYS A 89 1.25 -10.51 -18.19
N SER A 90 1.13 -10.22 -19.48
CA SER A 90 0.79 -8.88 -19.97
C SER A 90 -0.63 -8.48 -19.55
N VAL A 91 -1.60 -9.39 -19.67
CA VAL A 91 -2.98 -9.18 -19.20
C VAL A 91 -3.00 -8.93 -17.70
N ALA A 92 -2.36 -9.80 -16.91
CA ALA A 92 -2.28 -9.65 -15.45
C ALA A 92 -1.63 -8.33 -15.02
N ALA A 93 -0.54 -7.91 -15.67
CA ALA A 93 0.09 -6.62 -15.38
C ALA A 93 -0.81 -5.43 -15.74
N THR A 94 -1.52 -5.50 -16.87
CA THR A 94 -2.51 -4.49 -17.28
C THR A 94 -3.63 -4.39 -16.25
N PHE A 95 -4.20 -5.54 -15.88
CA PHE A 95 -5.30 -5.62 -14.92
C PHE A 95 -4.87 -5.09 -13.54
N THR A 96 -3.69 -5.47 -13.07
CA THR A 96 -3.12 -4.95 -11.80
C THR A 96 -3.02 -3.43 -11.79
N TYR A 97 -2.47 -2.81 -12.85
CA TYR A 97 -2.40 -1.35 -12.92
C TYR A 97 -3.79 -0.73 -13.05
N ALA A 98 -4.63 -1.27 -13.93
CA ALA A 98 -5.98 -0.76 -14.15
C ALA A 98 -6.79 -0.81 -12.86
N SER A 99 -6.65 -1.84 -12.03
CA SER A 99 -7.31 -1.92 -10.72
C SER A 99 -6.85 -0.82 -9.77
N TYR A 100 -5.57 -0.46 -9.82
CA TYR A 100 -5.05 0.68 -9.09
C TYR A 100 -5.62 1.99 -9.64
N ASP A 101 -5.40 2.33 -10.91
CA ASP A 101 -5.85 3.60 -11.52
C ASP A 101 -6.72 3.36 -12.76
N PRO A 102 -8.05 3.14 -12.61
CA PRO A 102 -8.91 2.91 -13.76
C PRO A 102 -9.14 4.14 -14.63
N GLU A 103 -8.89 5.37 -14.16
CA GLU A 103 -8.99 6.55 -15.02
C GLU A 103 -7.86 6.62 -16.05
N ASN A 104 -6.77 5.86 -15.83
CA ASN A 104 -5.63 5.84 -16.73
C ASN A 104 -6.04 5.39 -18.14
N LYS A 105 -6.10 6.35 -19.07
CA LYS A 105 -6.54 6.11 -20.44
C LYS A 105 -5.73 5.00 -21.13
N MET A 106 -4.40 5.01 -20.97
CA MET A 106 -3.54 4.00 -21.62
C MET A 106 -3.88 2.59 -21.14
N MET A 107 -4.06 2.40 -19.82
CA MET A 107 -4.36 1.08 -19.29
C MET A 107 -5.79 0.63 -19.58
N ARG A 108 -6.76 1.56 -19.65
CA ARG A 108 -8.11 1.24 -20.13
C ARG A 108 -8.11 0.76 -21.58
N ASP A 109 -7.42 1.49 -22.46
CA ASP A 109 -7.32 1.12 -23.88
C ASP A 109 -6.64 -0.26 -24.03
N ASN A 110 -5.59 -0.53 -23.24
CA ASN A 110 -4.95 -1.85 -23.19
C ASN A 110 -5.88 -2.95 -22.69
N LEU A 111 -6.66 -2.69 -21.63
CA LEU A 111 -7.60 -3.65 -21.07
C LEU A 111 -8.69 -4.02 -22.08
N GLU A 112 -9.26 -3.03 -22.77
CA GLU A 112 -10.25 -3.23 -23.82
C GLU A 112 -9.66 -4.02 -25.01
N TYR A 113 -8.41 -3.74 -25.37
CA TYR A 113 -7.69 -4.51 -26.39
C TYR A 113 -7.57 -5.99 -25.99
N TYR A 114 -7.16 -6.29 -24.76
CA TYR A 114 -7.03 -7.68 -24.30
C TYR A 114 -8.37 -8.41 -24.18
N GLN A 115 -9.43 -7.73 -23.72
CA GLN A 115 -10.78 -8.30 -23.63
C GLN A 115 -11.32 -8.77 -24.98
N LYS A 116 -10.86 -8.18 -26.09
CA LYS A 116 -11.29 -8.52 -27.46
C LYS A 116 -10.33 -9.47 -28.17
N HIS A 117 -9.22 -9.84 -27.54
CA HIS A 117 -8.16 -10.61 -28.19
C HIS A 117 -8.46 -12.11 -28.11
N GLU A 118 -8.46 -12.81 -29.25
CA GLU A 118 -8.91 -14.21 -29.38
C GLU A 118 -8.20 -15.24 -28.48
N ASN A 119 -6.99 -14.93 -28.00
CA ASN A 119 -6.17 -15.83 -27.18
C ASN A 119 -6.17 -15.43 -25.69
N VAL A 120 -6.99 -14.45 -25.30
CA VAL A 120 -7.16 -14.02 -23.92
C VAL A 120 -8.41 -14.68 -23.35
N THR A 121 -8.26 -15.23 -22.15
CA THR A 121 -9.34 -15.86 -21.39
C THR A 121 -9.53 -15.14 -20.06
N ASP A 122 -10.71 -15.28 -19.45
CA ASP A 122 -11.07 -14.57 -18.22
C ASP A 122 -10.10 -14.87 -17.05
N ASP A 123 -9.54 -16.08 -16.99
CA ASP A 123 -8.57 -16.49 -15.96
C ASP A 123 -7.22 -15.75 -16.05
N MET A 124 -6.94 -15.07 -17.16
CA MET A 124 -5.72 -14.25 -17.30
C MET A 124 -5.82 -12.88 -16.60
N PHE A 125 -7.03 -12.42 -16.26
CA PHE A 125 -7.26 -11.15 -15.57
C PHE A 125 -7.06 -11.29 -14.06
N VAL A 126 -5.81 -11.49 -13.67
CA VAL A 126 -5.42 -11.65 -12.26
C VAL A 126 -4.80 -10.36 -11.74
N ASN A 127 -5.32 -9.85 -10.62
CA ASN A 127 -4.66 -8.77 -9.90
C ASN A 127 -3.48 -9.33 -9.12
N LEU A 128 -2.26 -8.87 -9.45
CA LEU A 128 -1.01 -9.30 -8.83
C LEU A 128 -0.71 -8.56 -7.51
N GLU A 129 -1.57 -7.61 -7.14
CA GLU A 129 -1.55 -6.86 -5.87
C GLU A 129 -2.95 -6.89 -5.22
N PRO A 130 -3.50 -8.07 -4.89
CA PRO A 130 -4.82 -8.17 -4.29
C PRO A 130 -4.81 -7.61 -2.86
N ILE A 131 -5.89 -6.96 -2.46
CA ILE A 131 -6.07 -6.48 -1.09
C ILE A 131 -6.71 -7.60 -0.25
N SER A 132 -6.09 -7.91 0.89
CA SER A 132 -6.31 -9.14 1.65
C SER A 132 -7.74 -9.40 2.17
N PHE A 133 -8.58 -8.36 2.27
CA PHE A 133 -9.94 -8.46 2.80
C PHE A 133 -11.04 -8.49 1.74
N ILE A 134 -10.72 -8.21 0.46
CA ILE A 134 -11.72 -8.11 -0.61
C ILE A 134 -12.44 -9.45 -0.78
N ASP A 135 -11.69 -10.55 -0.85
CA ASP A 135 -12.30 -11.87 -1.02
C ASP A 135 -13.27 -12.20 0.12
N ASP A 136 -12.89 -11.94 1.37
CA ASP A 136 -13.77 -12.17 2.52
C ASP A 136 -15.03 -11.28 2.46
N TYR A 137 -14.88 -10.03 2.01
CA TYR A 137 -16.02 -9.12 1.83
C TYR A 137 -16.98 -9.62 0.74
N ASP A 138 -16.46 -10.08 -0.40
CA ASP A 138 -17.28 -10.62 -1.50
C ASP A 138 -18.04 -11.89 -1.09
N HIS A 139 -17.41 -12.78 -0.31
CA HIS A 139 -18.11 -13.92 0.29
C HIS A 139 -19.22 -13.48 1.25
N GLY A 140 -18.97 -12.45 2.06
CA GLY A 140 -19.98 -11.86 2.94
C GLY A 140 -21.19 -11.32 2.17
N ILE A 141 -20.96 -10.63 1.04
CA ILE A 141 -22.02 -10.14 0.16
C ILE A 141 -22.81 -11.29 -0.47
N GLN A 142 -22.14 -12.35 -0.91
CA GLN A 142 -22.80 -13.54 -1.47
C GLN A 142 -23.70 -14.22 -0.43
N ALA A 143 -23.20 -14.44 0.78
CA ALA A 143 -23.97 -15.03 1.88
C ALA A 143 -25.19 -14.16 2.25
N TYR A 144 -24.99 -12.84 2.31
CA TYR A 144 -26.07 -11.88 2.56
C TYR A 144 -27.19 -11.96 1.50
N ASN A 145 -26.81 -12.03 0.21
CA ASN A 145 -27.76 -12.14 -0.89
C ASN A 145 -28.51 -13.48 -0.90
N HIS A 146 -27.96 -14.52 -0.28
CA HIS A 146 -28.61 -15.81 -0.07
C HIS A 146 -29.38 -15.90 1.26
N GLU A 147 -29.51 -14.78 2.00
CA GLU A 147 -30.16 -14.71 3.32
C GLU A 147 -29.48 -15.57 4.41
N ASP A 148 -28.25 -16.04 4.19
CA ASP A 148 -27.44 -16.67 5.24
C ASP A 148 -26.72 -15.59 6.05
N TYR A 149 -27.48 -14.93 6.93
CA TYR A 149 -26.97 -13.84 7.74
C TYR A 149 -25.89 -14.28 8.74
N LYS A 150 -25.90 -15.55 9.16
CA LYS A 150 -24.90 -16.05 10.11
C LYS A 150 -23.53 -16.15 9.42
N GLU A 151 -23.50 -16.69 8.21
CA GLU A 151 -22.29 -16.76 7.41
C GLU A 151 -21.84 -15.36 6.96
N ALA A 152 -22.78 -14.50 6.56
CA ALA A 152 -22.49 -13.11 6.18
C ALA A 152 -21.78 -12.33 7.30
N VAL A 153 -22.30 -12.39 8.54
CA VAL A 153 -21.67 -11.74 9.70
C VAL A 153 -20.24 -12.24 9.92
N ALA A 154 -20.01 -13.55 9.85
CA ALA A 154 -18.68 -14.13 10.05
C ALA A 154 -17.67 -13.63 9.01
N PHE A 155 -18.07 -13.57 7.74
CA PHE A 155 -17.22 -13.04 6.67
C PHE A 155 -16.98 -11.53 6.78
N PHE A 156 -18.00 -10.75 7.14
CA PHE A 156 -17.83 -9.31 7.33
C PHE A 156 -16.91 -8.97 8.52
N GLU A 157 -17.03 -9.67 9.66
CA GLU A 157 -16.13 -9.48 10.80
C GLU A 157 -14.68 -9.82 10.42
N LYS A 158 -14.48 -10.90 9.65
CA LYS A 158 -13.17 -11.30 9.15
C LYS A 158 -12.59 -10.26 8.18
N ALA A 159 -13.40 -9.77 7.24
CA ALA A 159 -12.99 -8.71 6.32
C ALA A 159 -12.64 -7.42 7.07
N LEU A 160 -13.43 -7.04 8.08
CA LEU A 160 -13.20 -5.87 8.92
C LEU A 160 -11.88 -5.96 9.70
N SER A 161 -11.59 -7.12 10.29
CA SER A 161 -10.32 -7.35 10.99
C SER A 161 -9.12 -7.15 10.05
N LYS A 162 -9.19 -7.67 8.82
CA LYS A 162 -8.13 -7.53 7.82
C LYS A 162 -8.05 -6.11 7.26
N TYR A 163 -9.17 -5.41 7.08
CA TYR A 163 -9.19 -4.00 6.68
C TYR A 163 -8.39 -3.14 7.66
N TYR A 164 -8.63 -3.28 8.97
CA TYR A 164 -7.88 -2.53 9.98
C TYR A 164 -6.40 -2.87 10.00
N GLN A 165 -6.04 -4.12 9.68
CA GLN A 165 -4.64 -4.49 9.51
C GLN A 165 -4.00 -3.71 8.35
N VAL A 166 -4.63 -3.69 7.17
CA VAL A 166 -4.15 -2.96 5.99
C VAL A 166 -4.07 -1.45 6.26
N GLU A 167 -5.06 -0.88 6.94
CA GLU A 167 -5.05 0.54 7.32
C GLU A 167 -3.89 0.86 8.29
N ASN A 168 -3.67 0.02 9.30
CA ASN A 168 -2.56 0.18 10.25
C ASN A 168 -1.20 0.04 9.57
N GLU A 169 -1.06 -0.90 8.64
CA GLU A 169 0.14 -1.06 7.80
C GLU A 169 0.40 0.17 6.92
N CYS A 170 -0.65 0.81 6.38
CA CYS A 170 -0.54 2.10 5.68
C CYS A 170 -0.04 3.20 6.62
N ARG A 171 -0.64 3.34 7.80
CA ARG A 171 -0.25 4.35 8.80
C ARG A 171 1.19 4.15 9.28
N ALA A 172 1.59 2.90 9.53
CA ALA A 172 2.97 2.57 9.88
C ALA A 172 3.94 3.06 8.80
N HIS A 173 3.61 2.89 7.52
CA HIS A 173 4.44 3.37 6.42
C HIS A 173 4.59 4.91 6.41
N CYS A 174 3.51 5.65 6.68
CA CYS A 174 3.51 7.12 6.68
C CYS A 174 4.52 7.75 7.67
N GLU A 175 4.81 7.11 8.80
CA GLU A 175 5.74 7.63 9.81
C GLU A 175 7.21 7.65 9.33
N MET A 176 7.55 6.91 8.27
CA MET A 176 8.93 6.67 7.84
C MET A 176 9.31 7.34 6.51
N GLU A 177 8.38 8.06 5.88
CA GLU A 177 8.59 8.65 4.56
C GLU A 177 9.08 10.10 4.57
N PHE A 178 9.24 10.70 5.75
CA PHE A 178 9.69 12.07 5.82
C PHE A 178 11.16 12.20 5.47
N ASP A 179 11.44 12.66 4.26
CA ASP A 179 12.71 13.27 3.90
C ASP A 179 12.58 14.79 4.15
N PRO A 180 13.31 15.38 5.11
CA PRO A 180 13.35 16.83 5.25
C PRO A 180 13.84 17.51 3.95
N GLY A 181 14.52 16.79 3.05
CA GLY A 181 14.96 17.33 1.78
C GLY A 181 16.07 18.38 1.95
N SER A 182 16.48 18.98 0.83
CA SER A 182 17.54 19.99 0.79
C SER A 182 17.10 21.37 1.32
N GLU A 183 15.82 21.55 1.66
CA GLU A 183 15.25 22.84 2.06
C GLU A 183 15.71 23.29 3.46
N TYR A 184 16.23 22.37 4.27
CA TYR A 184 16.78 22.65 5.60
C TYR A 184 18.31 22.79 5.63
N LYS A 185 18.96 22.90 4.45
CA LYS A 185 20.43 23.04 4.37
C LYS A 185 20.95 24.41 4.77
N ASP A 186 20.12 25.45 4.66
CA ASP A 186 20.52 26.82 4.97
C ASP A 186 19.70 27.38 6.13
N GLU A 187 20.45 27.84 7.14
CA GLU A 187 20.02 28.36 8.44
C GLU A 187 19.44 27.32 9.41
N ALA A 188 19.75 27.53 10.70
CA ALA A 188 19.20 26.81 11.83
C ALA A 188 17.67 26.95 11.87
N THR A 189 17.00 26.21 10.99
CA THR A 189 15.57 26.09 10.93
C THR A 189 15.14 25.52 12.25
N ASN A 190 14.48 26.37 13.04
CA ASN A 190 13.97 26.08 14.37
C ASN A 190 13.45 24.64 14.42
N PHE A 191 14.04 23.78 15.25
CA PHE A 191 13.69 22.38 15.42
C PHE A 191 12.17 22.15 15.52
N HIS A 192 11.47 23.10 16.14
CA HIS A 192 10.00 23.11 16.21
C HIS A 192 9.32 23.14 14.84
N ARG A 193 9.84 23.90 13.87
CA ARG A 193 9.32 23.96 12.50
C ARG A 193 9.51 22.62 11.78
N GLN A 194 10.72 22.05 11.83
CA GLN A 194 11.01 20.74 11.22
C GLN A 194 10.08 19.64 11.76
N ILE A 195 9.92 19.59 13.07
CA ILE A 195 9.00 18.65 13.72
C ILE A 195 7.55 18.92 13.31
N THR A 196 7.13 20.18 13.26
CA THR A 196 5.75 20.53 12.88
C THR A 196 5.46 20.12 11.44
N ASP A 197 6.38 20.39 10.52
CA ASP A 197 6.24 20.03 9.11
C ASP A 197 6.28 18.50 8.92
N HIS A 198 7.11 17.78 9.67
CA HIS A 198 7.10 16.32 9.73
C HIS A 198 5.74 15.77 10.18
N TYR A 199 5.25 16.19 11.35
CA TYR A 199 3.96 15.72 11.86
C TYR A 199 2.80 16.09 10.94
N ARG A 200 2.83 17.28 10.31
CA ARG A 200 1.82 17.65 9.30
C ARG A 200 1.83 16.65 8.15
N SER A 201 2.99 16.33 7.59
CA SER A 201 3.13 15.37 6.49
C SER A 201 2.62 13.97 6.87
N VAL A 202 2.98 13.48 8.05
CA VAL A 202 2.50 12.19 8.57
C VAL A 202 0.97 12.18 8.71
N LEU A 203 0.39 13.23 9.29
CA LEU A 203 -1.06 13.35 9.48
C LEU A 203 -1.80 13.44 8.14
N GLU A 204 -1.28 14.20 7.17
CA GLU A 204 -1.83 14.25 5.82
C GLU A 204 -1.82 12.88 5.13
N CYS A 205 -0.77 12.09 5.34
CA CYS A 205 -0.69 10.72 4.86
C CYS A 205 -1.71 9.80 5.56
N TYR A 206 -1.81 9.88 6.89
CA TYR A 206 -2.77 9.11 7.69
C TYR A 206 -4.22 9.32 7.24
N MET A 207 -4.59 10.54 6.87
CA MET A 207 -5.94 10.86 6.40
C MET A 207 -6.28 10.20 5.06
N LYS A 208 -5.27 9.79 4.29
CA LYS A 208 -5.46 9.07 3.01
C LYS A 208 -5.58 7.56 3.22
N CYS A 209 -5.00 7.00 4.28
CA CYS A 209 -4.95 5.56 4.52
C CYS A 209 -6.31 4.83 4.47
N PRO A 210 -7.42 5.35 5.04
CA PRO A 210 -8.72 4.66 4.92
C PRO A 210 -9.17 4.48 3.47
N ASN A 211 -8.89 5.46 2.61
CA ASN A 211 -9.24 5.42 1.18
C ASN A 211 -8.27 4.53 0.39
N GLU A 212 -6.98 4.57 0.72
CA GLU A 212 -5.96 3.71 0.09
C GLU A 212 -6.17 2.23 0.46
N ALA A 213 -6.49 1.95 1.72
CA ALA A 213 -6.81 0.60 2.20
C ALA A 213 -8.11 0.06 1.60
N ALA A 214 -9.10 0.92 1.32
CA ALA A 214 -10.39 0.54 0.74
C ALA A 214 -10.43 0.55 -0.81
N ARG A 215 -9.27 0.69 -1.49
CA ARG A 215 -9.21 0.88 -2.94
C ARG A 215 -9.35 -0.44 -3.69
N VAL A 216 -10.59 -0.86 -3.95
CA VAL A 216 -10.90 -2.08 -4.71
C VAL A 216 -10.83 -1.84 -6.23
N ASN A 217 -11.35 -0.71 -6.73
CA ASN A 217 -11.23 -0.09 -8.08
C ASN A 217 -11.84 1.34 -8.03
N ASN A 218 -11.61 2.24 -9.02
CA ASN A 218 -12.20 3.61 -9.11
C ASN A 218 -13.74 3.67 -9.05
N GLU A 219 -14.45 2.63 -9.49
CA GLU A 219 -15.91 2.64 -9.50
C GLU A 219 -16.50 1.94 -8.27
N SER A 220 -15.78 0.98 -7.70
CA SER A 220 -16.16 0.23 -6.51
C SER A 220 -15.25 0.58 -5.33
N TYR A 221 -15.13 1.86 -4.99
CA TYR A 221 -14.79 2.17 -3.62
C TYR A 221 -15.86 1.53 -2.74
N VAL A 222 -15.45 0.70 -1.77
CA VAL A 222 -16.25 0.63 -0.56
C VAL A 222 -15.97 1.92 0.21
N ARG A 223 -16.39 3.07 -0.38
CA ARG A 223 -16.41 4.35 0.31
C ARG A 223 -17.18 4.12 1.58
N ASN A 224 -16.58 4.50 2.71
CA ASN A 224 -17.11 4.18 4.02
C ASN A 224 -17.26 2.66 4.22
N PHE A 225 -16.22 1.87 3.93
CA PHE A 225 -16.21 0.41 4.14
C PHE A 225 -16.77 0.02 5.50
N VAL A 226 -16.29 0.70 6.55
CA VAL A 226 -16.79 0.52 7.91
C VAL A 226 -18.30 0.86 7.98
N PRO A 227 -18.79 2.06 7.59
CA PRO A 227 -20.24 2.31 7.54
C PRO A 227 -21.09 1.51 6.53
N LYS A 228 -20.52 0.69 5.64
CA LYS A 228 -21.30 -0.20 4.76
C LYS A 228 -21.51 -1.60 5.34
N ILE A 229 -20.70 -1.98 6.34
CA ILE A 229 -20.82 -3.26 7.05
C ILE A 229 -21.88 -3.18 8.16
N TYR A 230 -22.18 -1.98 8.66
CA TYR A 230 -23.22 -1.69 9.66
C TYR A 230 -24.47 -1.09 9.00
#